data_AF-A0A3B4XLW6-F1
#
_entry.id   AF-A0A3B4XLW6-F1
#
_cell.length_a   1.000
_cell.length_b   1.000
_cell.length_c   1.000
_cell.angle_alpha   90.00
_cell.angle_beta   90.00
_cell.angle_gamma   90.00
#
_symmetry.space_group_name_H-M   'P 1'
#
loop_
_entity.id
_entity.type
_entity.pdbx_description
1 polymer ?
#
loop_
_entity_poly.entity_id
_entity_poly.type
_entity_poly.pdbx_seq_one_letter_code
_entity_poly.pdbx_strand_id
1 'polypeptide(L)'
;MSYCWVLPLCLLSSRFVLSDNQKRLFEKLSMYCDKYAEQIPVTFVLGFYVTLVVNRWWNQFVNLPWPDRLMFHISSCVQGKDEYGRLLRRTMVRYVNLTSLLIFRSVSTAVCKRFPTMDHVVEAGVCSAKFD
;
A
#
# COMPACT_ATOMS: atom_id res chain seq x y z
N MET A 1 -14.92 15.02 6.35
CA MET A 1 -16.06 15.74 6.98
C MET A 1 -15.72 17.17 7.42
N SER A 2 -14.46 17.51 7.71
CA SER A 2 -14.10 18.85 8.22
C SER A 2 -14.25 20.01 7.22
N TYR A 3 -14.10 19.78 5.91
CA TYR A 3 -14.20 20.85 4.89
C TYR A 3 -15.64 21.31 4.59
N CYS A 4 -16.65 20.51 4.95
CA CYS A 4 -18.04 20.79 4.61
C CYS A 4 -18.59 22.03 5.33
N TRP A 5 -18.03 22.37 6.50
CA TRP A 5 -18.43 23.52 7.30
C TRP A 5 -17.68 24.82 6.96
N VAL A 6 -16.54 24.73 6.26
CA VAL A 6 -15.68 25.89 5.99
C VAL A 6 -16.39 26.91 5.09
N LEU A 7 -17.04 26.46 4.02
CA LEU A 7 -17.76 27.34 3.10
C LEU A 7 -18.99 28.00 3.75
N PRO A 8 -19.89 27.25 4.43
CA PRO A 8 -20.98 27.84 5.20
C PRO A 8 -20.53 28.83 6.27
N LEU A 9 -19.43 28.51 6.99
CA LEU A 9 -18.88 29.37 8.04
C LEU A 9 -18.35 30.69 7.46
N CYS A 10 -17.64 30.65 6.33
CA CYS A 10 -17.18 31.84 5.62
C CYS A 10 -18.34 32.71 5.08
N LEU A 11 -19.42 32.09 4.61
CA LEU A 11 -20.61 32.79 4.14
C LEU A 11 -21.38 33.45 5.30
N LEU A 12 -21.48 32.75 6.44
CA LEU A 12 -22.13 33.27 7.64
C LEU A 12 -21.33 34.42 8.27
N SER A 13 -20.01 34.30 8.38
CA SER A 13 -19.15 35.38 8.91
C SER A 13 -19.19 36.63 8.02
N SER A 14 -19.19 36.45 6.70
CA SER A 14 -19.33 37.56 5.74
C SER A 14 -20.69 38.27 5.84
N ARG A 15 -21.75 37.55 6.25
CA ARG A 15 -23.10 38.11 6.45
C ARG A 15 -23.27 38.83 7.79
N PHE A 16 -22.80 38.23 8.89
CA PHE A 16 -23.14 38.66 10.25
C PHE A 16 -22.03 39.44 10.97
N VAL A 17 -20.78 39.36 10.54
CA VAL A 17 -19.63 39.88 11.30
C VAL A 17 -18.91 41.04 10.58
N LEU A 18 -18.92 41.07 9.24
CA LEU A 18 -18.16 42.06 8.47
C LEU A 18 -18.90 43.39 8.26
N SER A 19 -18.17 44.50 8.47
CA SER A 19 -18.59 45.86 8.10
C SER A 19 -18.55 46.07 6.58
N ASP A 20 -19.25 47.08 6.05
CA ASP A 20 -19.41 47.32 4.59
C ASP A 20 -18.08 47.47 3.84
N ASN A 21 -17.07 48.09 4.47
CA ASN A 21 -15.73 48.20 3.89
C ASN A 21 -15.01 46.85 3.83
N GLN A 22 -15.21 45.97 4.82
CA GLN A 22 -14.61 44.64 4.86
C GLN A 22 -15.29 43.68 3.87
N LYS A 23 -16.62 43.80 3.68
CA LYS A 23 -17.37 43.01 2.69
C LYS A 23 -16.84 43.23 1.27
N ARG A 24 -16.58 44.48 0.89
CA ARG A 24 -16.00 44.83 -0.42
C ARG A 24 -14.60 44.24 -0.62
N LEU A 25 -13.81 44.15 0.45
CA LEU A 25 -12.46 43.58 0.39
C LEU A 25 -12.51 42.04 0.28
N PHE A 26 -13.45 41.40 0.99
CA PHE A 26 -13.71 39.97 0.88
C PHE A 26 -14.22 39.59 -0.52
N GLU A 27 -15.10 40.39 -1.12
CA GLU A 27 -15.61 40.17 -2.48
C GLU A 27 -14.47 40.22 -3.51
N LYS A 28 -13.55 41.19 -3.39
CA LYS A 28 -12.33 41.24 -4.20
C LYS A 28 -11.43 40.02 -4.01
N LEU A 29 -11.30 39.54 -2.78
CA LEU A 29 -10.50 38.34 -2.47
C LEU A 29 -11.14 37.08 -3.07
N SER A 30 -12.46 36.94 -2.98
CA SER A 30 -13.20 35.82 -3.55
C SER A 30 -13.06 35.77 -5.07
N MET A 31 -13.21 36.91 -5.75
CA MET A 31 -13.00 37.02 -7.20
C MET A 31 -11.55 36.71 -7.61
N TYR A 32 -10.58 37.03 -6.75
CA TYR A 32 -9.19 36.66 -6.97
C TYR A 32 -9.03 35.13 -6.84
N CYS A 33 -9.50 34.52 -5.75
CA CYS A 33 -9.42 33.06 -5.57
C CYS A 33 -10.09 32.27 -6.70
N ASP A 34 -11.23 32.74 -7.21
CA ASP A 34 -11.96 32.10 -8.32
C ASP A 34 -11.12 32.09 -9.61
N LYS A 35 -10.49 33.22 -9.96
CA LYS A 35 -9.58 33.31 -11.10
C LYS A 35 -8.37 32.37 -11.00
N TYR A 36 -7.80 32.20 -9.81
CA TYR A 36 -6.64 31.30 -9.63
C TYR A 36 -7.07 29.83 -9.56
N ALA A 37 -8.29 29.53 -9.11
CA ALA A 37 -8.81 28.16 -9.06
C ALA A 37 -8.94 27.56 -10.47
N GLU A 38 -9.38 28.34 -11.46
CA GLU A 38 -9.48 27.89 -12.86
C GLU A 38 -8.12 27.76 -13.55
N GLN A 39 -7.12 28.53 -13.12
CA GLN A 39 -5.81 28.59 -13.77
C GLN A 39 -4.88 27.43 -13.40
N ILE A 40 -5.15 26.71 -12.30
CA ILE A 40 -4.34 25.56 -11.88
C ILE A 40 -4.89 24.30 -12.56
N PRO A 41 -4.17 23.66 -13.50
CA PRO A 41 -4.62 22.43 -14.15
C PRO A 41 -4.41 21.22 -13.22
N VAL A 42 -5.11 21.21 -12.07
CA VAL A 42 -5.02 20.13 -11.08
C VAL A 42 -5.35 18.79 -11.72
N THR A 43 -6.34 18.78 -12.63
CA THR A 43 -6.76 17.58 -13.36
C THR A 43 -5.61 16.96 -14.17
N PHE A 44 -4.77 17.78 -14.78
CA PHE A 44 -3.62 17.30 -15.56
C PHE A 44 -2.59 16.62 -14.63
N VAL A 45 -2.14 17.33 -13.59
CA VAL A 45 -1.16 16.81 -12.63
C VAL A 45 -1.68 15.56 -11.90
N LEU A 46 -2.96 15.56 -11.52
CA LEU A 46 -3.63 14.42 -10.91
C LEU A 46 -3.66 13.22 -11.87
N GLY A 47 -3.90 13.45 -13.16
CA GLY A 47 -3.83 12.41 -14.19
C GLY A 47 -2.47 11.72 -14.27
N PHE A 48 -1.37 12.50 -14.28
CA PHE A 48 -0.02 11.92 -14.24
C PHE A 48 0.25 11.19 -12.93
N TYR A 49 -0.14 11.79 -11.80
CA TYR A 49 0.07 11.21 -10.49
C TYR A 49 -0.63 9.86 -10.35
N VAL A 50 -1.92 9.79 -10.69
CA VAL A 50 -2.69 8.54 -10.63
C VAL A 50 -2.08 7.49 -11.57
N THR A 51 -1.72 7.88 -12.79
CA THR A 51 -1.08 6.95 -13.74
C THR A 51 0.24 6.39 -13.20
N LEU A 52 1.07 7.23 -12.57
CA LEU A 52 2.31 6.80 -11.94
C LEU A 52 2.05 5.86 -10.76
N VAL A 53 1.10 6.19 -9.88
CA VAL A 53 0.75 5.36 -8.72
C VAL A 53 0.22 3.99 -9.16
N VAL A 54 -0.69 3.95 -10.14
CA VAL A 54 -1.26 2.70 -10.67
C VAL A 54 -0.17 1.83 -11.30
N ASN A 55 0.73 2.42 -12.10
CA ASN A 55 1.85 1.70 -12.68
C ASN A 55 2.79 1.12 -11.62
N ARG A 56 3.11 1.89 -10.57
CA ARG A 56 3.94 1.40 -9.47
C ARG A 56 3.25 0.27 -8.70
N TRP A 57 1.97 0.43 -8.40
CA TRP A 57 1.17 -0.59 -7.72
C TRP A 57 1.09 -1.89 -8.52
N TRP A 58 0.84 -1.80 -9.83
CA TRP A 58 0.79 -2.96 -10.70
C TRP A 58 2.15 -3.65 -10.79
N ASN A 59 3.23 -2.88 -10.91
CA ASN A 59 4.58 -3.44 -10.88
C ASN A 59 4.89 -4.12 -9.54
N GLN A 60 4.42 -3.60 -8.41
CA GLN A 60 4.54 -4.30 -7.12
C GLN A 60 3.77 -5.63 -7.13
N PHE A 61 2.56 -5.65 -7.69
CA PHE A 61 1.73 -6.85 -7.77
C PHE A 61 2.36 -7.96 -8.64
N VAL A 62 2.89 -7.60 -9.81
CA VAL A 62 3.54 -8.57 -10.72
C VAL A 62 4.84 -9.14 -10.13
N ASN A 63 5.56 -8.36 -9.33
CA ASN A 63 6.80 -8.79 -8.68
C ASN A 63 6.59 -9.55 -7.35
N LEU A 64 5.34 -9.79 -6.93
CA LEU A 64 5.08 -10.64 -5.78
C LEU A 64 5.65 -12.06 -6.06
N PRO A 65 6.45 -12.63 -5.14
CA PRO A 65 7.04 -13.95 -5.34
C PRO A 65 5.96 -15.04 -5.23
N TRP A 66 5.41 -15.44 -6.37
CA TRP A 66 4.50 -16.59 -6.47
C TRP A 66 5.28 -17.91 -6.41
N PRO A 67 4.95 -18.83 -5.51
CA PRO A 67 5.69 -20.08 -5.35
C PRO A 67 5.52 -21.05 -6.53
N ASP A 68 4.49 -20.86 -7.36
CA ASP A 68 4.12 -21.81 -8.43
C ASP A 68 5.26 -22.12 -9.40
N ARG A 69 5.94 -21.08 -9.91
CA ARG A 69 7.05 -21.25 -10.86
C ARG A 69 8.23 -22.01 -10.24
N LEU A 70 8.57 -21.67 -8.99
CA LEU A 70 9.63 -22.35 -8.25
C LEU A 70 9.25 -23.80 -7.93
N MET A 71 7.99 -24.06 -7.59
CA MET A 71 7.48 -25.43 -7.32
C MET A 71 7.60 -26.34 -8.55
N PHE A 72 7.25 -25.84 -9.74
CA PHE A 72 7.46 -26.59 -10.99
C PHE A 72 8.93 -26.94 -11.19
N HIS A 73 9.83 -25.99 -10.97
CA HIS A 73 11.27 -26.21 -11.13
C HIS A 73 11.83 -27.22 -10.12
N ILE A 74 11.45 -27.10 -8.84
CA ILE A 74 11.83 -28.04 -7.78
C ILE A 74 11.32 -29.46 -8.10
N SER A 75 10.09 -29.57 -8.61
CA SER A 75 9.51 -30.85 -9.01
C SER A 75 10.28 -31.52 -10.15
N SER A 76 10.74 -30.75 -11.14
CA SER A 76 11.53 -31.28 -12.26
C SER A 76 12.99 -31.60 -11.89
N CYS A 77 13.60 -30.80 -11.02
CA CYS A 77 15.02 -30.94 -10.67
C CYS A 77 15.26 -32.04 -9.63
N VAL A 78 14.34 -32.24 -8.68
CA VAL A 78 14.51 -33.22 -7.61
C VAL A 78 13.85 -34.54 -8.00
N GLN A 79 14.63 -35.38 -8.67
CA GLN A 79 14.26 -36.74 -9.03
C GLN A 79 14.42 -37.69 -7.82
N GLY A 80 13.61 -38.75 -7.78
CA GLY A 80 13.62 -39.75 -6.70
C GLY A 80 12.24 -39.92 -6.05
N LYS A 81 11.74 -41.16 -6.07
CA LYS A 81 10.50 -41.58 -5.40
C LYS A 81 10.73 -41.96 -3.93
N ASP A 82 11.99 -42.00 -3.52
CA ASP A 82 12.40 -42.39 -2.17
C ASP A 82 11.98 -41.35 -1.13
N GLU A 83 11.91 -41.77 0.13
CA GLU A 83 11.54 -40.91 1.23
C GLU A 83 12.45 -39.67 1.35
N TYR A 84 13.74 -39.84 1.08
CA TYR A 84 14.72 -38.75 1.05
C TYR A 84 14.38 -37.70 -0.02
N GLY A 85 14.06 -38.12 -1.25
CA GLY A 85 13.66 -37.21 -2.33
C GLY A 85 12.35 -36.47 -2.00
N ARG A 86 11.40 -37.15 -1.35
CA ARG A 86 10.17 -36.54 -0.83
C ARG A 86 10.46 -35.49 0.24
N LEU A 87 11.36 -35.79 1.19
CA LEU A 87 11.75 -34.86 2.24
C LEU A 87 12.46 -33.63 1.67
N LEU A 88 13.35 -33.81 0.68
CA LEU A 88 14.07 -32.73 0.02
C LEU A 88 13.13 -31.75 -0.68
N ARG A 89 12.17 -32.26 -1.49
CA ARG A 89 11.15 -31.42 -2.14
C ARG A 89 10.33 -30.62 -1.14
N ARG A 90 9.86 -31.25 -0.06
CA ARG A 90 9.08 -30.55 0.99
C ARG A 90 9.90 -29.49 1.72
N THR A 91 11.18 -29.77 1.98
CA THR A 91 12.07 -28.84 2.67
C THR A 91 12.39 -27.62 1.80
N MET A 92 12.66 -27.81 0.50
CA MET A 92 12.88 -26.71 -0.44
C MET A 92 11.65 -25.79 -0.54
N VAL A 93 10.45 -26.36 -0.69
CA VAL A 93 9.20 -25.57 -0.76
C VAL A 93 8.95 -24.82 0.57
N ARG A 94 9.26 -25.44 1.71
CA ARG A 94 9.15 -24.77 3.02
C ARG A 94 10.08 -23.55 3.12
N TYR A 95 11.32 -23.66 2.64
CA TYR A 95 12.25 -22.52 2.63
C TYR A 95 11.81 -21.40 1.69
N VAL A 96 11.24 -21.72 0.52
CA VAL A 96 10.65 -20.72 -0.38
C VAL A 96 9.50 -19.99 0.31
N ASN A 97 8.57 -20.73 0.93
CA ASN A 97 7.43 -20.16 1.64
C ASN A 97 7.87 -19.28 2.82
N LEU A 98 8.89 -19.71 3.56
CA LEU A 98 9.48 -18.92 4.64
C LEU A 98 10.06 -17.60 4.11
N THR A 99 10.83 -17.66 3.02
CA THR A 99 11.44 -16.46 2.43
C THR A 99 10.37 -15.47 1.96
N SER A 100 9.32 -15.95 1.28
CA SER A 100 8.18 -15.11 0.89
C SER A 100 7.48 -14.49 2.10
N LEU A 101 7.28 -15.24 3.18
CA LEU A 101 6.68 -14.73 4.42
C LEU A 101 7.53 -13.63 5.06
N LEU A 102 8.85 -13.79 5.11
CA LEU A 102 9.75 -12.79 5.68
C LEU A 102 9.75 -11.48 4.86
N ILE A 103 9.72 -11.59 3.52
CA ILE A 103 9.59 -10.44 2.63
C ILE A 103 8.23 -9.76 2.82
N PHE A 104 7.13 -10.52 2.89
CA PHE A 104 5.82 -9.94 3.13
C PHE A 104 5.70 -9.30 4.51
N ARG A 105 6.36 -9.85 5.52
CA ARG A 105 6.42 -9.25 6.87
C ARG A 105 7.12 -7.89 6.87
N SER A 106 8.14 -7.68 6.04
CA SER A 106 8.87 -6.39 6.00
C SER A 106 8.14 -5.31 5.20
N VAL A 107 7.37 -5.69 4.17
CA VAL A 107 6.70 -4.74 3.28
C VAL A 107 5.23 -4.52 3.65
N SER A 108 4.54 -5.55 4.17
CA SER A 108 3.12 -5.51 4.51
C SER A 108 2.89 -5.39 6.01
N THR A 109 2.24 -4.30 6.40
CA THR A 109 1.82 -4.08 7.80
C THR A 109 0.81 -5.11 8.27
N ALA A 110 -0.02 -5.68 7.38
CA ALA A 110 -0.96 -6.74 7.73
C ALA A 110 -0.26 -8.04 8.13
N VAL A 111 0.79 -8.42 7.38
CA VAL A 111 1.59 -9.62 7.68
C VAL A 111 2.46 -9.39 8.92
N CYS A 112 3.02 -8.19 9.08
CA CYS A 112 3.73 -7.80 10.31
C CYS A 112 2.84 -7.90 11.56
N LYS A 113 1.57 -7.45 11.48
CA LYS A 113 0.61 -7.61 12.58
C LYS A 113 0.25 -9.06 12.86
N ARG A 114 0.23 -9.93 11.85
CA ARG A 114 -0.07 -11.36 12.01
C ARG A 114 1.11 -12.14 12.58
N PHE A 115 2.33 -11.78 12.21
CA PHE A 115 3.57 -12.42 12.68
C PHE A 115 4.54 -11.37 13.25
N PRO A 116 4.26 -10.82 14.45
CA PRO A 116 5.03 -9.73 15.00
C PRO A 116 6.42 -10.16 15.48
N THR A 117 6.60 -11.40 15.97
CA THR A 117 7.92 -11.95 16.34
C THR A 117 8.26 -13.18 15.52
N MET A 118 9.54 -13.57 15.53
CA MET A 118 9.99 -14.81 14.87
C MET A 118 9.38 -16.05 15.53
N ASP A 119 9.04 -15.99 16.82
CA ASP A 119 8.39 -17.09 17.53
C ASP A 119 7.02 -17.42 16.93
N HIS A 120 6.26 -16.40 16.50
CA HIS A 120 4.98 -16.60 15.81
C HIS A 120 5.15 -17.31 14.45
N VAL A 121 6.31 -17.13 13.79
CA VAL A 121 6.62 -17.80 12.51
C VAL A 121 6.99 -19.27 12.75
N VAL A 122 7.68 -19.54 13.85
CA VAL A 122 8.04 -20.89 14.29
C VAL A 122 6.80 -21.66 14.75
N GLU A 123 5.94 -21.03 15.56
CA GLU A 123 4.68 -21.61 16.06
C GLU A 123 3.70 -21.92 14.93
N ALA A 124 3.67 -21.09 13.88
CA ALA A 124 2.89 -21.34 12.68
C ALA A 124 3.40 -22.53 11.82
N GLY A 125 4.49 -23.19 12.23
CA GLY A 125 5.05 -24.35 11.55
C GLY A 125 5.73 -24.03 10.22
N VAL A 126 5.95 -22.74 9.91
CA VAL A 126 6.62 -22.28 8.70
C VAL A 126 8.14 -22.45 8.84
N CYS A 127 8.66 -22.18 10.03
CA CYS A 127 10.01 -22.57 10.45
C CYS A 127 9.94 -23.76 11.40
N SER A 128 10.80 -24.76 11.22
CA SER A 128 11.06 -25.73 12.28
C SER A 128 12.08 -25.13 13.23
N ALA A 129 11.79 -25.10 14.54
CA ALA A 129 12.82 -24.88 15.55
C ALA A 129 13.79 -26.05 15.48
N LYS A 130 14.92 -25.86 14.79
CA LYS A 130 16.10 -26.71 14.95
C LYS A 130 17.14 -25.87 15.67
N PHE A 131 16.98 -25.79 16.98
CA PHE A 131 18.06 -25.52 17.92
C PHE A 131 17.92 -26.61 18.98
N ASP A 132 18.47 -27.77 18.64
CA ASP A 132 19.07 -28.82 19.48
C ASP A 132 19.26 -30.09 18.64
#